data_AF-A0A6N7GMB6-F1
#
_entry.id   AF-A0A6N7GMB6-F1
#
_cell.length_a   1.000
_cell.length_b   1.000
_cell.length_c   1.000
_cell.angle_alpha   90.00
_cell.angle_beta   90.00
_cell.angle_gamma   90.00
#
_symmetry.space_group_name_H-M   'P 1'
#
loop_
_entity.id
_entity.type
_entity.pdbx_description
1 polymer ?
#
loop_
_entity_poly.entity_id
_entity_poly.type
_entity_poly.pdbx_seq_one_letter_code
_entity_poly.pdbx_strand_id
1 'polypeptide(L)'
;MPRSGHHFLETMLDRYFGREYQYCEFYQPRGCCHCIPCVRRYDPNRGNRYFMQKSHDFPLKDDPGLNGLYLIQFRSLIPRLQSDFEMVVREGVPNRRDMFEQFCVGRTDYFVRFYEKWIKTPAPNRLVISYESLTEDTFSSLARAVRFVSGDDHVDAAWIAEIVATSRSKVGATSVGPAIRDPRIHRFYDEDFFRKLETVVLDRCGAVSMRFHFITPSKSQPSP
;
A
#
# COMPACT_ATOMS: atom_id res chain seq x y z
N MET A 1 2.24 3.76 -0.54
CA MET A 1 1.78 4.64 0.56
C MET A 1 1.94 3.96 1.92
N PRO A 2 2.28 4.68 3.01
CA PRO A 2 2.40 4.09 4.34
C PRO A 2 1.15 3.32 4.77
N ARG A 3 1.34 2.27 5.57
CA ARG A 3 0.27 1.47 6.17
C ARG A 3 -0.69 0.79 5.17
N SER A 4 -0.23 0.53 3.95
CA SER A 4 -1.01 -0.06 2.85
C SER A 4 -0.67 -1.54 2.56
N GLY A 5 -0.17 -2.29 3.55
CA GLY A 5 0.13 -3.72 3.40
C GLY A 5 1.43 -4.05 2.68
N HIS A 6 2.41 -3.14 2.68
CA HIS A 6 3.67 -3.35 1.97
C HIS A 6 4.44 -4.59 2.40
N HIS A 7 4.73 -4.71 3.71
CA HIS A 7 5.40 -5.90 4.23
C HIS A 7 4.61 -7.19 4.00
N PHE A 8 3.27 -7.11 3.98
CA PHE A 8 2.46 -8.30 3.72
C PHE A 8 2.66 -8.81 2.29
N LEU A 9 2.65 -7.92 1.29
CA LEU A 9 2.94 -8.29 -0.10
C LEU A 9 4.40 -8.69 -0.29
N GLU A 10 5.33 -7.90 0.23
CA GLU A 10 6.77 -8.14 0.11
C GLU A 10 7.17 -9.52 0.65
N THR A 11 6.71 -9.89 1.84
CA THR A 11 6.99 -11.22 2.43
C THR A 11 6.42 -12.35 1.58
N MET A 12 5.28 -12.15 0.89
CA MET A 12 4.75 -13.16 -0.03
C MET A 12 5.56 -13.25 -1.32
N LEU A 13 6.06 -12.13 -1.84
CA LEU A 13 6.94 -12.10 -3.02
C LEU A 13 8.30 -12.74 -2.72
N ASP A 14 8.88 -12.44 -1.55
CA ASP A 14 10.12 -13.08 -1.06
C ASP A 14 9.98 -14.60 -1.00
N ARG A 15 8.84 -15.11 -0.49
CA ARG A 15 8.59 -16.54 -0.46
C ARG A 15 8.34 -17.15 -1.84
N TYR A 16 7.69 -16.42 -2.75
CA TYR A 16 7.40 -16.92 -4.09
C TYR A 16 8.67 -17.04 -4.94
N PHE A 17 9.47 -15.97 -4.97
CA PHE A 17 10.68 -15.88 -5.81
C PHE A 17 11.95 -16.40 -5.10
N GLY A 18 11.92 -16.55 -3.78
CA GLY A 18 13.01 -17.12 -2.98
C GLY A 18 14.35 -16.44 -3.23
N ARG A 19 15.36 -17.24 -3.56
CA ARG A 19 16.76 -16.78 -3.72
C ARG A 19 16.98 -15.83 -4.89
N GLU A 20 16.02 -15.69 -5.79
CA GLU A 20 16.06 -14.77 -6.93
C GLU A 20 15.53 -13.37 -6.58
N TYR A 21 14.92 -13.21 -5.39
CA TYR A 21 14.34 -11.95 -4.93
C TYR A 21 15.24 -11.23 -3.93
N GLN A 22 15.34 -9.92 -4.13
CA GLN A 22 16.00 -9.02 -3.21
C GLN A 22 15.12 -7.83 -2.88
N TYR A 23 15.15 -7.47 -1.60
CA TYR A 23 14.39 -6.35 -1.08
C TYR A 23 15.31 -5.29 -0.46
N CYS A 24 15.14 -4.04 -0.89
CA CYS A 24 15.77 -2.87 -0.29
C CYS A 24 14.75 -2.14 0.59
N GLU A 25 14.89 -2.33 1.91
CA GLU A 25 14.19 -1.53 2.91
C GLU A 25 14.83 -0.13 2.93
N PHE A 26 14.24 0.84 2.23
CA PHE A 26 14.87 2.16 2.05
C PHE A 26 15.16 2.93 3.35
N TYR A 27 14.37 2.72 4.42
CA TYR A 27 14.35 3.61 5.59
C TYR A 27 15.06 3.09 6.84
N GLN A 28 15.44 1.81 6.90
CA GLN A 28 15.91 1.17 8.15
C GLN A 28 17.39 0.73 8.18
N PRO A 29 18.05 0.32 7.09
CA PRO A 29 19.39 -0.24 7.17
C PRO A 29 20.44 0.86 7.35
N ARG A 30 21.27 0.72 8.39
CA ARG A 30 22.52 1.48 8.49
C ARG A 30 23.35 1.27 7.23
N GLY A 31 23.79 2.36 6.62
CA GLY A 31 24.56 2.33 5.38
C GLY A 31 23.72 2.09 4.12
N CYS A 32 22.40 2.29 4.14
CA CYS A 32 21.59 2.39 2.91
C CYS A 32 22.05 3.57 2.03
N CYS A 33 21.96 3.45 0.70
CA CYS A 33 22.33 4.55 -0.19
C CYS A 33 21.31 5.69 -0.19
N HIS A 34 20.05 5.43 0.22
CA HIS A 34 18.94 6.38 0.17
C HIS A 34 18.73 7.03 -1.21
N CYS A 35 19.05 6.31 -2.28
CA CYS A 35 18.87 6.76 -3.67
C CYS A 35 17.78 5.92 -4.34
N ILE A 36 16.97 6.56 -5.18
CA ILE A 36 16.02 5.90 -6.08
C ILE A 36 16.43 6.27 -7.51
N PRO A 37 16.82 5.29 -8.36
CA PRO A 37 16.94 3.86 -8.07
C PRO A 37 18.12 3.52 -7.14
N CYS A 38 18.03 2.40 -6.42
CA CYS A 38 19.10 1.91 -5.55
C CYS A 38 20.37 1.58 -6.35
N VAL A 39 21.52 2.08 -5.91
CA VAL A 39 22.83 1.80 -6.54
C VAL A 39 23.33 0.38 -6.28
N ARG A 40 22.77 -0.31 -5.27
CA ARG A 40 23.13 -1.69 -4.88
C ARG A 40 22.19 -2.75 -5.44
N ARG A 41 21.50 -2.45 -6.55
CA ARG A 41 20.54 -3.37 -7.18
C ARG A 41 21.14 -4.71 -7.65
N TYR A 42 22.45 -4.76 -7.84
CA TYR A 42 23.17 -5.94 -8.31
C TYR A 42 24.24 -6.36 -7.29
N ASP A 43 24.06 -7.53 -6.69
CA ASP A 43 25.08 -8.25 -5.93
C ASP A 43 25.46 -9.49 -6.74
N PRO A 44 26.69 -9.58 -7.29
CA PRO A 44 27.10 -10.72 -8.12
C PRO A 44 27.12 -12.06 -7.35
N ASN A 45 27.08 -12.03 -6.02
CA ASN A 45 27.09 -13.24 -5.18
C ASN A 45 25.69 -13.69 -4.76
N ARG A 46 24.63 -13.00 -5.22
CA ARG A 46 23.24 -13.33 -4.91
C ARG A 46 22.42 -13.39 -6.21
N GLY A 47 21.39 -14.25 -6.24
CA GLY A 47 20.44 -14.25 -7.34
C GLY A 47 19.62 -12.96 -7.31
N ASN A 48 19.90 -12.02 -8.21
CA ASN A 48 19.24 -10.70 -8.25
C ASN A 48 18.33 -10.55 -9.47
N ARG A 49 17.66 -11.63 -9.86
CA ARG A 49 16.76 -11.57 -11.01
C ARG A 49 15.62 -10.57 -10.75
N TYR A 50 15.12 -10.53 -9.51
CA TYR A 50 14.08 -9.61 -9.07
C TYR A 50 14.59 -8.73 -7.93
N PHE A 51 14.70 -7.43 -8.17
CA PHE A 51 15.09 -6.45 -7.15
C PHE A 51 13.94 -5.48 -6.90
N MET A 52 13.44 -5.44 -5.66
CA MET A 52 12.38 -4.53 -5.24
C MET A 52 12.94 -3.48 -4.27
N GLN A 53 12.68 -2.22 -4.55
CA GLN A 53 12.99 -1.11 -3.66
C GLN A 53 11.71 -0.51 -3.08
N LYS A 54 11.65 -0.38 -1.76
CA LYS A 54 10.56 0.33 -1.10
C LYS A 54 10.72 1.84 -1.27
N SER A 55 9.62 2.52 -1.56
CA SER A 55 9.50 3.96 -1.36
C SER A 55 8.10 4.31 -0.87
N HIS A 56 8.01 5.25 0.08
CA HIS A 56 6.75 5.90 0.43
C HIS A 56 6.57 7.20 -0.35
N ASP A 57 7.58 7.71 -1.06
CA ASP A 57 7.56 8.97 -1.79
C ASP A 57 6.90 10.12 -1.00
N PHE A 58 7.24 10.24 0.30
CA PHE A 58 6.71 11.28 1.18
C PHE A 58 6.79 12.70 0.60
N PRO A 59 7.91 13.12 -0.04
CA PRO A 59 8.00 14.45 -0.65
C PRO A 59 7.40 14.52 -2.05
N LEU A 60 6.89 13.41 -2.61
CA LEU A 60 6.38 13.28 -3.97
C LEU A 60 7.42 13.64 -5.05
N LYS A 61 8.68 13.28 -4.83
CA LYS A 61 9.83 13.59 -5.70
C LYS A 61 10.32 12.42 -6.54
N ASP A 62 9.88 11.20 -6.27
CA ASP A 62 10.29 10.02 -7.05
C ASP A 62 9.82 10.17 -8.51
N ASP A 63 10.71 9.93 -9.47
CA ASP A 63 10.37 10.10 -10.88
C ASP A 63 9.55 8.90 -11.41
N PRO A 64 8.30 9.11 -11.86
CA PRO A 64 7.47 8.03 -12.42
C PRO A 64 7.96 7.49 -13.78
N GLY A 65 8.94 8.16 -14.41
CA GLY A 65 9.56 7.78 -15.67
C GLY A 65 10.80 6.91 -15.54
N LEU A 66 11.23 6.53 -14.33
CA LEU A 66 12.37 5.64 -14.16
C LEU A 66 12.07 4.27 -14.80
N ASN A 67 13.11 3.69 -15.40
CA ASN A 67 13.04 2.35 -15.97
C ASN A 67 12.85 1.31 -14.85
N GLY A 68 11.71 0.64 -14.86
CA GLY A 68 11.33 -0.34 -13.86
C GLY A 68 9.82 -0.56 -13.80
N LEU A 69 9.43 -1.56 -13.00
CA LEU A 69 8.06 -1.87 -12.68
C LEU A 69 7.67 -1.21 -11.35
N TYR A 70 6.46 -0.69 -11.27
CA TYR A 70 5.93 -0.04 -10.08
C TYR A 70 4.77 -0.86 -9.49
N LEU A 71 5.02 -1.47 -8.34
CA LEU A 71 3.98 -2.05 -7.49
C LEU A 71 3.44 -0.97 -6.55
N ILE A 72 2.32 -0.35 -6.91
CA ILE A 72 1.72 0.75 -6.16
C ILE A 72 0.67 0.21 -5.19
N GLN A 73 0.95 0.33 -3.89
CA GLN A 73 0.01 -0.04 -2.83
C GLN A 73 -0.63 1.17 -2.16
N PHE A 74 -1.95 1.10 -2.02
CA PHE A 74 -2.77 2.07 -1.30
C PHE A 74 -3.82 1.35 -0.44
N ARG A 75 -4.53 2.09 0.41
CA ARG A 75 -5.57 1.59 1.32
C ARG A 75 -6.66 2.66 1.43
N SER A 76 -7.89 2.25 1.74
CA SER A 76 -8.99 3.20 2.03
C SER A 76 -8.56 4.26 3.05
N LEU A 77 -9.01 5.50 2.82
CA LEU A 77 -8.51 6.67 3.51
C LEU A 77 -8.61 6.53 5.03
N ILE A 78 -9.80 6.29 5.57
CA ILE A 78 -10.03 6.35 7.01
C ILE A 78 -9.27 5.26 7.79
N PRO A 79 -9.37 3.96 7.44
CA PRO A 79 -8.56 2.93 8.11
C PRO A 79 -7.05 3.20 8.05
N ARG A 80 -6.57 3.79 6.94
CA ARG A 80 -5.17 4.18 6.81
C ARG A 80 -4.82 5.30 7.78
N LEU A 81 -5.59 6.40 7.81
CA LEU A 81 -5.35 7.54 8.68
C LEU A 81 -5.28 7.12 10.15
N GLN A 82 -6.21 6.26 10.59
CA GLN A 82 -6.23 5.72 11.95
C GLN A 82 -4.97 4.90 12.25
N SER A 83 -4.60 3.97 11.37
CA SER A 83 -3.39 3.14 11.57
C SER A 83 -2.10 3.96 11.53
N ASP A 84 -2.04 5.03 10.72
CA ASP A 84 -0.89 5.91 10.60
C ASP A 84 -0.76 6.80 11.84
N PHE A 85 -1.88 7.30 12.35
CA PHE A 85 -1.90 8.10 13.58
C PHE A 85 -1.45 7.28 14.80
N GLU A 86 -1.93 6.04 14.94
CA GLU A 86 -1.52 5.14 16.02
C GLU A 86 -0.01 4.88 16.02
N MET A 87 0.61 4.86 14.84
CA MET A 87 2.06 4.71 14.70
C MET A 87 2.79 5.96 15.19
N VAL A 88 2.40 7.15 14.73
CA VAL A 88 3.09 8.38 15.16
C VAL A 88 2.86 8.69 16.64
N VAL A 89 1.72 8.24 17.22
CA VAL A 89 1.50 8.30 18.68
C VAL A 89 2.52 7.44 19.43
N ARG A 90 2.84 6.24 18.92
CA ARG A 90 3.91 5.39 19.50
C ARG A 90 5.30 6.02 19.34
N GLU A 91 5.47 6.89 18.35
CA GLU A 91 6.70 7.67 18.12
C GLU A 91 6.73 9.00 18.92
N GLY A 92 5.74 9.24 19.78
CA GLY A 92 5.73 10.36 20.73
C GLY A 92 4.79 11.51 20.39
N VAL A 93 4.02 11.43 19.29
CA VAL A 93 2.97 12.42 19.01
C VAL A 93 1.87 12.33 20.09
N PRO A 94 1.41 13.46 20.67
CA PRO A 94 0.34 13.43 21.68
C PRO A 94 -0.96 12.79 21.15
N ASN A 95 -1.50 11.86 21.93
CA ASN A 95 -2.75 11.16 21.61
C ASN A 95 -3.99 11.99 22.00
N ARG A 96 -4.22 13.09 21.27
CA ARG A 96 -5.34 14.03 21.46
C ARG A 96 -6.17 14.19 20.18
N ARG A 97 -7.44 14.58 20.34
CA ARG A 97 -8.39 14.75 19.23
C ARG A 97 -7.94 15.83 18.23
N ASP A 98 -7.53 17.00 18.72
CA ASP A 98 -7.07 18.09 17.86
C ASP A 98 -5.82 17.72 17.05
N MET A 99 -4.88 16.99 17.67
CA MET A 99 -3.71 16.46 16.97
C MET A 99 -4.09 15.43 15.91
N PHE A 100 -5.08 14.57 16.20
CA PHE A 100 -5.59 13.58 15.24
C PHE A 100 -6.27 14.25 14.05
N GLU A 101 -7.11 15.26 14.27
CA GLU A 101 -7.80 15.99 13.22
C GLU A 101 -6.81 16.73 12.31
N GLN A 102 -5.84 17.45 12.90
CA GLN A 102 -4.76 18.11 12.14
C GLN A 102 -3.94 17.11 11.31
N PHE A 103 -3.59 15.97 11.91
CA PHE A 103 -2.90 14.89 11.22
C PHE A 103 -3.71 14.35 10.05
N CYS A 104 -5.01 14.09 10.24
CA CYS A 104 -5.90 13.56 9.21
C CYS A 104 -6.01 14.51 8.02
N VAL A 105 -6.16 15.82 8.25
CA VAL A 105 -6.22 16.83 7.17
C VAL A 105 -4.93 16.81 6.35
N GLY A 106 -3.77 16.90 7.00
CA GLY A 106 -2.47 16.89 6.29
C GLY A 106 -2.19 15.58 5.54
N ARG A 107 -2.58 14.43 6.12
CA ARG A 107 -2.42 13.12 5.48
C ARG A 107 -3.43 12.86 4.36
N THR A 108 -4.56 13.57 4.35
CA THR A 108 -5.54 13.55 3.26
C THR A 108 -5.02 14.32 2.05
N ASP A 109 -4.40 15.49 2.24
CA ASP A 109 -3.72 16.20 1.13
C ASP A 109 -2.64 15.33 0.47
N TYR A 110 -1.76 14.73 1.29
CA TYR A 110 -0.76 13.80 0.78
C TYR A 110 -1.38 12.61 0.04
N PHE A 111 -2.49 12.05 0.56
CA PHE A 111 -3.20 10.96 -0.12
C PHE A 111 -3.65 11.37 -1.53
N VAL A 112 -4.32 12.53 -1.66
CA VAL A 112 -4.81 13.03 -2.94
C VAL A 112 -3.67 13.20 -3.93
N ARG A 113 -2.59 13.85 -3.51
CA ARG A 113 -1.43 14.10 -4.38
C ARG A 113 -0.70 12.81 -4.76
N PHE A 114 -0.58 11.85 -3.83
CA PHE A 114 -0.04 10.52 -4.13
C PHE A 114 -0.91 9.78 -5.15
N TYR A 115 -2.23 9.82 -4.98
CA TYR A 115 -3.19 9.20 -5.89
C TYR A 115 -3.10 9.81 -7.30
N GLU A 116 -3.12 11.14 -7.40
CA GLU A 116 -3.00 11.85 -8.68
C GLU A 116 -1.71 11.48 -9.42
N LYS A 117 -0.59 11.37 -8.70
CA LYS A 117 0.72 11.02 -9.28
C LYS A 117 0.82 9.56 -9.70
N TRP A 118 0.46 8.63 -8.81
CA TRP A 118 0.81 7.21 -8.96
C TRP A 118 -0.34 6.32 -9.41
N ILE A 119 -1.59 6.72 -9.19
CA ILE A 119 -2.76 5.84 -9.33
C ILE A 119 -3.72 6.30 -10.43
N LYS A 120 -4.01 7.61 -10.50
CA LYS A 120 -5.06 8.18 -11.36
C LYS A 120 -4.90 7.82 -12.83
N THR A 121 -3.68 7.86 -13.34
CA THR A 121 -3.37 7.54 -14.74
C THR A 121 -2.75 6.14 -14.81
N PRO A 122 -3.43 5.16 -15.43
CA PRO A 122 -2.86 3.84 -15.68
C PRO A 122 -1.59 3.93 -16.54
N ALA A 123 -0.65 3.02 -16.31
CA ALA A 123 0.53 2.87 -17.15
C ALA A 123 0.93 1.39 -17.20
N PRO A 124 1.51 0.91 -18.32
CA PRO A 124 1.81 -0.52 -18.52
C PRO A 124 2.85 -1.05 -17.53
N ASN A 125 3.74 -0.19 -17.03
CA ASN A 125 4.72 -0.53 -16.00
C ASN A 125 4.23 -0.24 -14.57
N ARG A 126 2.92 -0.09 -14.36
CA ARG A 126 2.32 0.11 -13.03
C ARG A 126 1.25 -0.93 -12.75
N LEU A 127 1.38 -1.62 -11.62
CA LEU A 127 0.32 -2.43 -11.04
C LEU A 127 -0.13 -1.81 -9.73
N VAL A 128 -1.40 -1.44 -9.68
CA VAL A 128 -2.05 -0.88 -8.50
C VAL A 128 -2.76 -2.00 -7.72
N ILE A 129 -2.44 -2.12 -6.43
CA ILE A 129 -3.03 -3.10 -5.50
C ILE A 129 -3.55 -2.36 -4.27
N SER A 130 -4.86 -2.42 -4.04
CA SER A 130 -5.45 -1.93 -2.79
C SER A 130 -5.16 -2.91 -1.65
N TYR A 131 -5.06 -2.41 -0.43
CA TYR A 131 -4.96 -3.25 0.77
C TYR A 131 -6.19 -4.16 0.89
N GLU A 132 -7.36 -3.64 0.56
CA GLU A 132 -8.64 -4.35 0.60
C GLU A 132 -8.63 -5.56 -0.35
N SER A 133 -8.24 -5.36 -1.62
CA SER A 133 -8.11 -6.48 -2.57
C SER A 133 -7.06 -7.50 -2.10
N LEU A 134 -5.96 -7.03 -1.52
CA LEU A 134 -4.89 -7.90 -1.02
C LEU A 134 -5.34 -8.76 0.16
N THR A 135 -6.21 -8.26 1.03
CA THR A 135 -6.71 -9.01 2.19
C THR A 135 -7.94 -9.86 1.87
N GLU A 136 -8.87 -9.36 1.06
CA GLU A 136 -10.10 -10.06 0.70
C GLU A 136 -9.86 -11.19 -0.30
N ASP A 137 -9.03 -10.94 -1.32
CA ASP A 137 -8.62 -11.94 -2.31
C ASP A 137 -7.08 -11.94 -2.47
N THR A 138 -6.44 -12.49 -1.44
CA THR A 138 -4.97 -12.57 -1.36
C THR A 138 -4.39 -13.40 -2.50
N PHE A 139 -5.06 -14.49 -2.89
CA PHE A 139 -4.59 -15.35 -3.98
C PHE A 139 -4.54 -14.59 -5.30
N SER A 140 -5.64 -13.97 -5.71
CA SER A 140 -5.69 -13.24 -6.98
C SER A 140 -4.77 -12.03 -6.98
N SER A 141 -4.67 -11.32 -5.85
CA SER A 141 -3.77 -10.16 -5.72
C SER A 141 -2.30 -10.57 -5.83
N LEU A 142 -1.90 -11.67 -5.17
CA LEU A 142 -0.53 -12.19 -5.27
C LEU A 142 -0.23 -12.71 -6.68
N ALA A 143 -1.14 -13.46 -7.29
CA ALA A 143 -0.99 -13.94 -8.67
C ALA A 143 -0.78 -12.78 -9.66
N ARG A 144 -1.56 -11.70 -9.54
CA ARG A 144 -1.38 -10.48 -10.35
C ARG A 144 -0.01 -9.85 -10.14
N ALA A 145 0.45 -9.74 -8.89
CA ALA A 145 1.77 -9.19 -8.59
C ALA A 145 2.91 -10.05 -9.16
N VAL A 146 2.81 -11.37 -9.03
CA VAL A 146 3.78 -12.31 -9.59
C VAL A 146 3.86 -12.17 -11.11
N ARG A 147 2.74 -12.28 -11.83
CA ARG A 147 2.71 -12.13 -13.30
C ARG A 147 3.33 -10.82 -13.75
N PHE A 148 2.96 -9.73 -13.06
CA PHE A 148 3.46 -8.41 -13.36
C PHE A 148 4.97 -8.29 -13.18
N VAL A 149 5.53 -8.88 -12.10
CA VAL A 149 6.97 -8.85 -11.82
C VAL A 149 7.77 -9.81 -12.70
N SER A 150 7.24 -11.00 -12.96
CA SER A 150 7.92 -12.03 -13.75
C SER A 150 7.83 -11.78 -15.26
N GLY A 151 6.78 -11.09 -15.71
CA GLY A 151 6.42 -11.00 -17.13
C GLY A 151 5.87 -12.32 -17.70
N ASP A 152 5.56 -13.29 -16.85
CA ASP A 152 5.03 -14.61 -17.22
C ASP A 152 3.53 -14.67 -16.91
N ASP A 153 2.72 -15.07 -17.89
CA ASP A 153 1.29 -15.27 -17.72
C ASP A 153 0.96 -16.52 -16.88
N HIS A 154 1.89 -17.48 -16.83
CA HIS A 154 1.78 -18.69 -16.04
C HIS A 154 2.39 -18.48 -14.66
N VAL A 155 1.59 -18.71 -13.62
CA VAL A 155 2.05 -18.70 -12.22
C VAL A 155 1.80 -20.05 -11.60
N ASP A 156 2.66 -20.46 -10.67
CA ASP A 156 2.45 -21.67 -9.89
C ASP A 156 1.32 -21.45 -8.89
N ALA A 157 0.10 -21.78 -9.32
CA ALA A 157 -1.11 -21.62 -8.53
C ALA A 157 -1.08 -22.45 -7.23
N ALA A 158 -0.48 -23.64 -7.25
CA ALA A 158 -0.36 -24.47 -6.06
C ALA A 158 0.57 -23.81 -5.03
N TRP A 159 1.70 -23.27 -5.50
CA TRP A 159 2.64 -22.56 -4.65
C TRP A 159 2.08 -21.26 -4.08
N ILE A 160 1.34 -20.47 -4.88
CA ILE A 160 0.62 -19.29 -4.40
C ILE A 160 -0.37 -19.67 -3.29
N ALA A 161 -1.15 -20.74 -3.50
CA ALA A 161 -2.11 -21.21 -2.49
C ALA A 161 -1.43 -21.58 -1.17
N GLU A 162 -0.29 -22.27 -1.22
CA GLU A 162 0.50 -22.62 -0.05
C GLU A 162 1.04 -21.38 0.68
N ILE A 163 1.60 -20.41 -0.05
CA ILE A 163 2.09 -19.15 0.51
C ILE A 163 0.95 -18.39 1.20
N VAL A 164 -0.23 -18.30 0.58
CA VAL A 164 -1.39 -17.62 1.14
C VAL A 164 -1.86 -18.29 2.43
N ALA A 165 -1.99 -19.63 2.43
CA ALA A 165 -2.43 -20.39 3.60
C ALA A 165 -1.50 -20.19 4.81
N THR A 166 -0.19 -20.21 4.58
CA THR A 166 0.82 -20.05 5.63
C THR A 166 1.04 -18.59 6.05
N SER A 167 0.77 -17.61 5.17
CA SER A 167 0.91 -16.18 5.50
C SER A 167 -0.25 -15.66 6.35
N ARG A 168 -1.48 -16.15 6.15
CA ARG A 168 -2.64 -15.81 6.98
C ARG A 168 -2.46 -16.22 8.45
N SER A 169 -1.75 -17.33 8.68
CA SER A 169 -1.47 -17.85 10.03
C SER A 169 -0.57 -16.92 10.87
N LYS A 170 0.29 -16.10 10.23
CA LYS A 170 1.22 -15.20 10.93
C LYS A 170 0.67 -13.80 11.21
N VAL A 171 -0.28 -13.33 10.41
CA VAL A 171 -0.89 -11.99 10.58
C VAL A 171 -1.94 -11.96 11.71
N GLY A 172 -2.19 -13.09 12.39
CA GLY A 172 -3.23 -13.23 13.43
C GLY A 172 -2.76 -13.63 14.84
N ALA A 173 -1.47 -13.83 15.10
CA ALA A 173 -1.03 -14.47 16.36
C ALA A 173 -1.11 -13.59 17.62
N THR A 174 -1.27 -12.27 17.52
CA THR A 174 -1.41 -11.38 18.70
C THR A 174 -2.44 -10.25 18.58
N SER A 175 -3.10 -10.08 17.43
CA SER A 175 -4.19 -9.10 17.29
C SER A 175 -5.02 -9.37 16.02
N VAL A 176 -6.24 -9.87 16.18
CA VAL A 176 -7.40 -9.78 15.25
C VAL A 176 -7.09 -9.76 13.73
N GLY A 177 -6.27 -10.68 13.21
CA GLY A 177 -6.06 -10.91 11.77
C GLY A 177 -5.75 -9.69 10.85
N PRO A 178 -5.64 -9.90 9.53
CA PRO A 178 -5.63 -8.82 8.53
C PRO A 178 -7.04 -8.24 8.30
N ALA A 179 -7.91 -8.26 9.32
CA ALA A 179 -9.28 -7.81 9.19
C ALA A 179 -9.29 -6.32 8.88
N ILE A 180 -10.09 -5.93 7.88
CA ILE A 180 -10.38 -4.53 7.59
C ILE A 180 -11.03 -3.96 8.85
N ARG A 181 -10.26 -3.17 9.60
CA ARG A 181 -10.72 -2.52 10.82
C ARG A 181 -11.96 -1.69 10.52
N ASP A 182 -13.04 -1.91 11.29
CA ASP A 182 -14.19 -1.00 11.27
C ASP A 182 -13.73 0.39 11.74
N PRO A 183 -13.79 1.44 10.90
CA PRO A 183 -13.34 2.77 11.29
C PRO A 183 -14.10 3.36 12.48
N ARG A 184 -15.30 2.85 12.80
CA ARG A 184 -16.14 3.33 13.90
C ARG A 184 -15.57 3.02 15.29
N ILE A 185 -14.64 2.06 15.39
CA ILE A 185 -14.07 1.65 16.69
C ILE A 185 -12.92 2.56 17.16
N HIS A 186 -12.50 3.54 16.35
CA HIS A 186 -11.40 4.42 16.71
C HIS A 186 -11.82 5.44 17.79
N ARG A 187 -10.93 5.73 18.75
CA ARG A 187 -11.24 6.61 19.91
C ARG A 187 -11.63 8.05 19.54
N PHE A 188 -11.25 8.50 18.34
CA PHE A 188 -11.59 9.81 17.78
C PHE A 188 -12.53 9.67 16.59
N TYR A 189 -13.37 8.64 16.58
CA TYR A 189 -14.42 8.51 15.58
C TYR A 189 -15.33 9.75 15.62
N ASP A 190 -15.59 10.28 14.44
CA ASP A 190 -16.47 11.40 14.17
C ASP A 190 -16.93 11.24 12.72
N GLU A 191 -18.20 10.89 12.54
CA GLU A 191 -18.74 10.57 11.22
C GLU A 191 -18.70 11.76 10.27
N ASP A 192 -19.12 12.94 10.75
CA ASP A 192 -19.17 14.14 9.93
C ASP A 192 -17.77 14.58 9.50
N PHE A 193 -16.79 14.46 10.40
CA PHE A 193 -15.40 14.69 10.06
C PHE A 193 -14.89 13.69 9.01
N PHE A 194 -15.11 12.39 9.19
CA PHE A 194 -14.67 11.37 8.23
C PHE A 194 -15.36 11.49 6.88
N ARG A 195 -16.66 11.83 6.86
CA ARG A 195 -17.43 12.13 5.65
C ARG A 195 -16.79 13.28 4.88
N LYS A 196 -16.41 14.38 5.55
CA LYS A 196 -15.73 15.52 4.91
C LYS A 196 -14.41 15.12 4.26
N LEU A 197 -13.58 14.32 4.96
CA LEU A 197 -12.30 13.85 4.40
C LEU A 197 -12.50 12.95 3.18
N GLU A 198 -13.46 12.03 3.25
CA GLU A 198 -13.81 11.15 2.14
C GLU A 198 -14.38 11.92 0.94
N THR A 199 -15.19 12.97 1.16
CA THR A 199 -15.69 13.84 0.09
C THR A 199 -14.54 14.52 -0.64
N VAL A 200 -13.55 15.05 0.08
CA VAL A 200 -12.34 15.65 -0.56
C VAL A 200 -11.64 14.64 -1.47
N VAL A 201 -11.49 13.39 -1.04
CA VAL A 201 -10.88 12.34 -1.86
C VAL A 201 -11.77 11.96 -3.04
N LEU A 202 -13.08 11.81 -2.85
CA LEU A 202 -14.00 11.49 -3.93
C LEU A 202 -13.98 12.56 -5.02
N ASP A 203 -14.03 13.84 -4.64
CA ASP A 203 -14.05 14.97 -5.58
C ASP A 203 -12.77 15.06 -6.41
N ARG A 204 -11.61 14.72 -5.82
CA ARG A 204 -10.29 14.87 -6.47
C ARG A 204 -9.83 13.62 -7.21
N CYS A 205 -10.12 12.46 -6.65
CA CYS A 205 -9.59 11.18 -7.09
C CYS A 205 -10.63 10.30 -7.80
N GLY A 206 -11.93 10.63 -7.67
CA GLY A 206 -13.04 9.82 -8.16
C GLY A 206 -13.31 8.58 -7.32
N ALA A 207 -14.29 7.78 -7.72
CA ALA A 207 -14.71 6.58 -6.99
C ALA A 207 -13.92 5.31 -7.37
N VAL A 208 -13.15 5.36 -8.46
CA VAL A 208 -12.58 4.17 -9.08
C VAL A 208 -11.52 3.55 -8.16
N SER A 209 -11.72 2.28 -7.78
CA SER A 209 -10.79 1.47 -6.98
C SER A 209 -10.66 1.82 -5.50
N MET A 210 -11.45 2.74 -4.95
CA MET A 210 -11.41 3.06 -3.50
C MET A 210 -12.69 2.66 -2.79
N ARG A 211 -12.54 2.12 -1.57
CA ARG A 211 -13.67 1.92 -0.66
C ARG A 211 -13.83 3.16 0.21
N PHE A 212 -15.03 3.71 0.18
CA PHE A 212 -15.48 4.76 1.08
C PHE A 212 -16.35 4.13 2.17
N HIS A 213 -16.19 4.59 3.40
CA HIS A 213 -16.85 4.03 4.58
C HIS A 213 -18.04 4.86 5.06
N PHE A 214 -18.04 6.16 4.74
CA PHE A 214 -19.02 7.13 5.25
C PHE A 214 -19.77 7.85 4.13
N ILE A 215 -19.24 7.85 2.91
CA ILE A 215 -19.98 8.29 1.71
C ILE A 215 -20.29 7.12 0.79
N THR A 216 -21.42 7.20 0.11
CA THR A 216 -21.73 6.36 -1.04
C THR A 216 -21.48 7.21 -2.28
N PRO A 217 -20.46 6.89 -3.10
CA PRO A 217 -20.30 7.56 -4.37
C PRO A 217 -21.60 7.43 -5.16
N SER A 218 -22.18 8.53 -5.61
CA SER A 218 -23.25 8.46 -6.61
C SER A 218 -22.67 7.66 -7.78
N LYS A 219 -23.43 6.72 -8.36
CA LYS A 219 -23.04 6.06 -9.61
C LYS A 219 -22.94 7.14 -10.69
N SER A 220 -21.80 7.82 -10.78
CA SER A 220 -21.52 8.73 -11.87
C SER A 220 -21.51 7.87 -13.12
N GLN A 221 -22.36 8.21 -14.09
CA GLN A 221 -22.36 7.59 -15.42
C GLN A 221 -20.92 7.55 -15.96
N PRO A 222 -20.53 6.50 -16.70
CA PRO A 222 -19.19 6.42 -17.28
C PRO A 222 -18.91 7.73 -18.01
N SER A 223 -17.84 8.41 -17.63
CA SER A 223 -17.34 9.55 -18.38
C SER A 223 -17.04 9.06 -19.81
N PRO A 224 -17.45 9.82 -20.85
CA PRO A 224 -17.29 9.43 -22.25
C PRO A 224 -15.82 9.23 -22.64
#